data_AF-A0A956XY56-F1
#
_entry.id   AF-A0A956XY56-F1
#
_cell.length_a   1.000
_cell.length_b   1.000
_cell.length_c   1.000
_cell.angle_alpha   90.00
_cell.angle_beta   90.00
_cell.angle_gamma   90.00
#
_symmetry.space_group_name_H-M   'P 1'
#
loop_
_entity.id
_entity.type
_entity.pdbx_description
1 polymer ?
#
loop_
_entity_poly.entity_id
_entity_poly.type
_entity_poly.pdbx_seq_one_letter_code
_entity_poly.pdbx_strand_id
1 'polypeptide(L)'
;DELYTYAKDIQAPYHLLKETAELGRLPVVNFAAGGVATPADAALMMQLGVDGVFVGSGIFKSGNPAKRAKAIVDAVTHYTDAEILARVSRNLGEPMVGINVSTMPEEDKIAGRGW
;
A
#
# COMPACT_ATOMS: atom_id res chain seq x y z
N ASP A 1 32.39 -4.12 3.78
CA ASP A 1 32.61 -2.66 3.89
C ASP A 1 31.43 -1.85 3.38
N GLU A 2 30.93 -2.09 2.17
CA GLU A 2 29.79 -1.33 1.60
C GLU A 2 28.49 -1.42 2.42
N LEU A 3 28.09 -2.62 2.86
CA LEU A 3 26.90 -2.81 3.70
C LEU A 3 26.98 -2.06 5.05
N TYR A 4 28.18 -1.95 5.64
CA TYR A 4 28.36 -1.26 6.92
C TYR A 4 28.20 0.26 6.75
N THR A 5 28.77 0.81 5.68
CA THR A 5 28.58 2.22 5.31
C THR A 5 27.12 2.52 5.01
N TYR A 6 26.46 1.69 4.20
CA TYR A 6 25.04 1.87 3.89
C TYR A 6 24.15 1.82 5.13
N ALA A 7 24.40 0.87 6.06
CA ALA A 7 23.69 0.81 7.34
C ALA A 7 23.80 2.12 8.14
N LYS A 8 24.99 2.74 8.15
CA LYS A 8 25.23 4.03 8.80
C LYS A 8 24.45 5.15 8.12
N ASP A 9 24.45 5.19 6.79
CA ASP A 9 23.80 6.24 6.00
C ASP A 9 22.28 6.24 6.17
N ILE A 10 21.65 5.07 6.19
CA ILE A 10 20.20 4.92 6.42
C ILE A 10 19.83 4.83 7.91
N GLN A 11 20.83 4.91 8.80
CA GLN A 11 20.68 4.79 10.25
C GLN A 11 19.97 3.50 10.71
N ALA A 12 20.27 2.37 10.07
CA ALA A 12 19.68 1.06 10.39
C ALA A 12 20.67 0.13 11.11
N PRO A 13 20.19 -0.81 11.96
CA PRO A 13 21.05 -1.81 12.57
C PRO A 13 21.71 -2.71 11.52
N TYR A 14 23.05 -2.78 11.54
CA TYR A 14 23.83 -3.54 10.55
C TYR A 14 23.41 -5.00 10.41
N HIS A 15 23.12 -5.68 11.53
CA HIS A 15 22.73 -7.10 11.49
C HIS A 15 21.39 -7.31 10.77
N LEU A 16 20.40 -6.43 10.94
CA LEU A 16 19.12 -6.48 10.24
C LEU A 16 19.27 -6.15 8.75
N LEU A 17 20.13 -5.19 8.41
CA LEU A 17 20.43 -4.89 7.01
C LEU A 17 21.09 -6.10 6.33
N LYS A 18 22.05 -6.74 7.01
CA LYS A 18 22.71 -7.93 6.51
C LYS A 18 21.71 -9.06 6.25
N GLU A 19 20.83 -9.35 7.21
CA GLU A 19 19.76 -10.34 7.05
C GLU A 19 18.81 -9.99 5.90
N THR A 20 18.39 -8.72 5.80
CA THR A 20 17.53 -8.22 4.71
C THR A 20 18.19 -8.40 3.33
N ALA A 21 19.51 -8.14 3.24
CA ALA A 21 20.28 -8.32 2.01
C ALA A 21 20.42 -9.80 1.62
N GLU A 22 20.63 -10.69 2.59
CA GLU A 22 20.69 -12.14 2.38
C GLU A 22 19.32 -12.72 1.96
N LEU A 23 18.22 -12.22 2.53
CA LEU A 23 16.86 -12.66 2.20
C LEU A 23 16.31 -12.04 0.91
N GLY A 24 16.83 -10.89 0.47
CA GLY A 24 16.27 -10.10 -0.63
C GLY A 24 14.92 -9.46 -0.33
N ARG A 25 14.48 -9.46 0.94
CA ARG A 25 13.23 -8.88 1.45
C ARG A 25 13.37 -8.58 2.95
N LEU A 26 12.41 -7.85 3.51
CA LEU A 26 12.34 -7.63 4.96
C LEU A 26 12.17 -8.98 5.69
N PRO A 27 12.78 -9.15 6.88
CA PRO A 27 12.67 -10.37 7.71
C PRO A 27 11.31 -10.51 8.41
N VAL A 28 10.30 -9.77 7.94
CA VAL A 28 8.94 -9.72 8.46
C VAL A 28 7.95 -9.62 7.31
N VAL A 29 6.68 -9.78 7.62
CA VAL A 29 5.58 -9.55 6.68
C VAL A 29 5.41 -8.03 6.48
N ASN A 30 5.30 -7.58 5.23
CA ASN A 30 5.23 -6.18 4.85
C ASN A 30 3.91 -5.86 4.14
N PHE A 31 3.03 -5.10 4.79
CA PHE A 31 1.75 -4.69 4.22
C PHE A 31 1.79 -3.24 3.72
N ALA A 32 1.11 -2.96 2.60
CA ALA A 32 0.80 -1.59 2.22
C ALA A 32 -0.35 -1.04 3.06
N ALA A 33 -0.28 0.23 3.46
CA ALA A 33 -1.33 0.90 4.22
C ALA A 33 -1.42 2.38 3.84
N GLY A 34 -2.64 2.92 3.89
CA GLY A 34 -2.93 4.33 3.61
C GLY A 34 -3.30 4.58 2.14
N GLY A 35 -4.38 5.34 1.91
CA GLY A 35 -4.79 5.77 0.57
C GLY A 35 -5.43 4.70 -0.34
N VAL A 36 -5.42 3.42 0.03
CA VAL A 36 -6.07 2.35 -0.75
C VAL A 36 -7.59 2.55 -0.73
N ALA A 37 -8.17 2.91 -1.89
CA ALA A 37 -9.59 3.22 -2.03
C ALA A 37 -10.31 2.31 -3.03
N THR A 38 -9.58 1.74 -3.98
CA THR A 38 -10.13 0.96 -5.10
C THR A 38 -9.49 -0.44 -5.19
N PRO A 39 -10.16 -1.39 -5.86
CA PRO A 39 -9.56 -2.69 -6.18
C PRO A 39 -8.25 -2.58 -6.97
N ALA A 40 -8.14 -1.57 -7.85
CA ALA A 40 -6.93 -1.32 -8.62
C ALA A 40 -5.75 -0.89 -7.74
N ASP A 41 -5.98 -0.03 -6.74
CA ASP A 41 -4.95 0.36 -5.78
C ASP A 41 -4.44 -0.85 -5.01
N ALA A 42 -5.36 -1.70 -4.53
CA ALA A 42 -5.01 -2.91 -3.79
C ALA A 42 -4.19 -3.88 -4.65
N ALA A 43 -4.62 -4.13 -5.89
CA ALA A 43 -3.90 -4.98 -6.82
C ALA A 43 -2.52 -4.42 -7.18
N LEU A 44 -2.40 -3.11 -7.40
CA LEU A 44 -1.12 -2.44 -7.65
C LEU A 44 -0.13 -2.68 -6.51
N MET A 45 -0.56 -2.54 -5.26
CA MET A 45 0.32 -2.79 -4.11
C MET A 45 0.82 -4.23 -4.10
N MET A 46 -0.06 -5.21 -4.37
CA MET A 46 0.35 -6.61 -4.48
C MET A 46 1.37 -6.84 -5.62
N GLN A 47 1.18 -6.18 -6.78
CA GLN A 47 2.13 -6.25 -7.90
C GLN A 47 3.50 -5.62 -7.57
N LEU A 48 3.55 -4.66 -6.64
CA LEU A 48 4.80 -4.08 -6.14
C LEU A 48 5.52 -4.99 -5.11
N GLY A 49 4.95 -6.15 -4.77
CA GLY A 49 5.60 -7.17 -3.94
C GLY A 49 5.32 -7.05 -2.44
N VAL A 50 4.25 -6.38 -2.03
CA VAL A 50 3.80 -6.42 -0.63
C VAL A 50 3.11 -7.75 -0.32
N ASP A 51 3.09 -8.13 0.95
CA ASP A 51 2.46 -9.38 1.41
C ASP A 51 0.95 -9.20 1.65
N GLY A 52 0.44 -7.97 1.66
CA GLY A 52 -0.97 -7.66 1.82
C GLY A 52 -1.26 -6.16 1.89
N VAL A 53 -2.54 -5.79 2.06
CA VAL A 53 -2.99 -4.39 2.15
C VAL A 53 -3.89 -4.16 3.35
N PHE A 54 -3.75 -3.01 4.01
CA PHE A 54 -4.67 -2.52 5.04
C PHE A 54 -5.59 -1.45 4.45
N VAL A 55 -6.90 -1.63 4.63
CA VAL A 55 -7.91 -0.71 4.11
C VAL A 55 -8.91 -0.33 5.19
N GLY A 56 -8.87 0.94 5.61
CA GLY A 56 -9.82 1.52 6.56
C GLY A 56 -10.84 2.41 5.85
N SER A 57 -10.52 3.69 5.71
CA SER A 57 -11.42 4.70 5.12
C SER A 57 -11.88 4.35 3.70
N GLY A 58 -11.03 3.68 2.91
CA GLY A 58 -11.37 3.27 1.54
C GLY A 58 -12.62 2.39 1.47
N ILE A 59 -12.87 1.56 2.49
CA ILE A 59 -14.07 0.72 2.60
C ILE A 59 -15.19 1.50 3.30
N PHE A 60 -14.96 1.98 4.52
CA PHE A 60 -16.03 2.47 5.40
C PHE A 60 -16.56 3.87 5.06
N LYS A 61 -15.80 4.68 4.31
CA LYS A 61 -16.25 6.00 3.82
C LYS A 61 -16.72 5.95 2.35
N SER A 62 -17.00 4.76 1.81
CA SER A 62 -17.49 4.58 0.44
C SER A 62 -19.01 4.46 0.38
N GLY A 63 -19.58 4.59 -0.82
CA GLY A 63 -21.03 4.46 -1.03
C GLY A 63 -21.62 3.07 -0.75
N ASN A 64 -20.82 2.00 -0.80
CA ASN A 64 -21.24 0.64 -0.45
C ASN A 64 -20.09 -0.16 0.19
N PRO A 65 -19.90 -0.06 1.52
CA PRO A 65 -18.77 -0.67 2.21
C PRO A 65 -18.67 -2.19 2.03
N ALA A 66 -19.78 -2.92 2.14
CA ALA A 66 -19.78 -4.38 2.04
C ALA A 66 -19.34 -4.86 0.64
N LYS A 67 -19.89 -4.23 -0.41
CA LYS A 67 -19.52 -4.57 -1.79
C LYS A 67 -18.07 -4.22 -2.08
N ARG A 68 -17.60 -3.06 -1.58
CA ARG A 68 -16.21 -2.63 -1.77
C ARG A 68 -15.22 -3.50 -1.01
N ALA A 69 -15.52 -3.88 0.23
CA ALA A 69 -14.69 -4.80 0.99
C ALA A 69 -14.49 -6.12 0.25
N LYS A 70 -15.57 -6.71 -0.28
CA LYS A 70 -15.49 -7.92 -1.09
C LYS A 70 -14.63 -7.71 -2.34
N ALA A 71 -14.83 -6.62 -3.06
CA ALA A 71 -14.05 -6.32 -4.27
C ALA A 71 -12.55 -6.11 -3.99
N ILE A 72 -12.19 -5.49 -2.86
CA ILE A 72 -10.81 -5.34 -2.41
C ILE A 72 -10.19 -6.72 -2.12
N VAL A 73 -10.90 -7.58 -1.39
CA VAL A 73 -10.41 -8.95 -1.08
C VAL A 73 -10.22 -9.77 -2.35
N ASP A 74 -11.19 -9.74 -3.27
CA ASP A 74 -11.09 -10.43 -4.55
C ASP A 74 -9.91 -9.89 -5.38
N ALA A 75 -9.68 -8.58 -5.37
CA ALA A 75 -8.56 -7.98 -6.09
C ALA A 75 -7.19 -8.30 -5.50
N VAL A 76 -7.05 -8.34 -4.18
CA VAL A 76 -5.82 -8.80 -3.50
C VAL A 76 -5.55 -10.26 -3.84
N THR A 77 -6.59 -11.10 -3.91
CA THR A 77 -6.45 -12.53 -4.21
C THR A 77 -6.07 -12.78 -5.67
N HIS A 78 -6.58 -11.96 -6.59
CA HIS A 78 -6.44 -12.14 -8.04
C HIS A 78 -5.70 -10.97 -8.71
N TYR A 79 -4.68 -10.42 -8.04
CA TYR A 79 -4.05 -9.15 -8.42
C TYR A 79 -3.32 -9.17 -9.79
N THR A 80 -3.10 -10.34 -10.38
CA THR A 80 -2.51 -10.51 -11.73
C THR A 80 -3.54 -10.78 -12.83
N ASP A 81 -4.81 -11.01 -12.47
CA ASP A 81 -5.88 -11.30 -13.43
C ASP A 81 -6.64 -10.03 -13.79
N ALA A 82 -6.28 -9.44 -14.93
CA ALA A 82 -6.89 -8.20 -15.42
C ALA A 82 -8.40 -8.32 -15.67
N GLU A 83 -8.92 -9.50 -16.03
CA GLU A 83 -10.34 -9.71 -16.26
C GLU A 83 -11.12 -9.70 -14.94
N ILE A 84 -10.60 -10.40 -13.91
CA ILE A 84 -11.18 -10.38 -12.57
C ILE A 84 -11.13 -8.95 -12.01
N LEU A 85 -10.00 -8.26 -12.10
CA LEU A 85 -9.86 -6.88 -11.62
C LEU A 85 -10.86 -5.94 -12.28
N ALA A 86 -11.03 -6.03 -13.60
CA ALA A 86 -12.02 -5.25 -14.34
C ALA A 86 -13.45 -5.58 -13.92
N ARG A 87 -13.75 -6.85 -13.62
CA ARG A 87 -15.08 -7.30 -13.18
C ARG A 87 -15.43 -6.82 -11.77
N VAL A 88 -14.53 -7.00 -10.81
CA VAL A 88 -14.78 -6.64 -9.39
C VAL A 88 -14.82 -5.13 -9.17
N SER A 89 -14.22 -4.36 -10.08
CA SER A 89 -14.25 -2.88 -10.05
C SER A 89 -15.60 -2.27 -10.49
N ARG A 90 -16.53 -3.07 -11.01
CA ARG A 90 -17.81 -2.56 -11.55
C ARG A 90 -18.83 -2.23 -10.46
N ASN A 91 -19.54 -1.12 -10.65
CA ASN A 91 -20.71 -0.74 -9.86
C ASN A 91 -20.44 -0.69 -8.35
N LEU A 92 -19.26 -0.21 -7.94
CA LEU A 92 -18.87 -0.11 -6.52
C LEU A 92 -19.38 1.17 -5.81
N GLY A 93 -20.05 2.05 -6.55
CA GLY A 93 -20.43 3.38 -6.08
C GLY A 93 -19.21 4.29 -5.89
N GLU A 94 -19.45 5.48 -5.34
CA GLU A 94 -18.39 6.47 -5.14
C GLU A 94 -17.31 5.97 -4.17
N PRO A 95 -16.02 6.13 -4.53
CA PRO A 95 -14.91 5.89 -3.61
C PRO A 95 -14.88 6.92 -2.48
N MET A 96 -14.00 6.71 -1.50
CA MET A 96 -13.72 7.76 -0.52
C MET A 96 -13.19 9.03 -1.21
N VAL A 97 -13.57 10.19 -0.70
CA VAL A 97 -13.01 11.47 -1.16
C VAL A 97 -11.59 11.61 -0.60
N GLY A 98 -10.62 11.85 -1.48
CA GLY A 98 -9.24 12.12 -1.10
C GLY A 98 -9.07 13.52 -0.53
N ILE A 99 -8.03 13.71 0.28
CA ILE A 99 -7.57 15.03 0.74
C ILE A 99 -6.32 15.38 -0.07
N ASN A 100 -6.28 16.57 -0.67
CA ASN A 100 -5.11 16.99 -1.43
C ASN A 100 -4.00 17.46 -0.48
N VAL A 101 -2.77 16.97 -0.69
CA VAL A 101 -1.59 17.36 0.09
C VAL A 101 -1.34 18.87 0.09
N SER A 102 -1.68 19.58 -0.99
CA SER A 102 -1.55 21.05 -1.06
C SER A 102 -2.48 21.79 -0.09
N THR A 103 -3.55 21.12 0.36
CA THR A 103 -4.53 21.65 1.31
C THR A 103 -4.34 21.14 2.74
N MET A 104 -3.37 20.25 2.96
CA MET A 104 -3.09 19.70 4.28
C MET A 104 -2.24 20.69 5.12
N PRO A 105 -2.54 20.84 6.43
CA PRO A 105 -1.64 21.51 7.37
C PRO A 105 -0.25 20.88 7.36
N GLU A 106 0.80 21.67 7.64
CA GLU A 106 2.19 21.18 7.60
C GLU A 106 2.44 20.06 8.63
N GLU A 107 1.79 20.15 9.78
CA GLU A 107 1.84 19.15 10.85
C GLU A 107 1.30 17.76 10.44
N ASP A 108 0.45 17.70 9.42
CA ASP A 108 -0.16 16.45 8.94
C ASP A 108 0.63 15.82 7.78
N LYS A 109 1.66 16.49 7.25
CA LYS A 109 2.46 16.00 6.12
C LYS A 109 3.54 15.02 6.61
N ILE A 110 3.46 13.78 6.12
CA ILE A 110 4.39 12.70 6.50
C ILE A 110 5.77 12.87 5.82
N ALA A 111 5.84 13.61 4.70
CA ALA A 111 7.08 13.94 4.01
C ALA A 111 7.12 15.43 3.64
N GLY A 112 8.14 16.15 4.12
CA GLY A 112 8.46 17.52 3.70
C GLY A 112 9.32 17.61 2.43
N ARG A 113 9.41 16.51 1.66
CA ARG A 113 10.22 16.41 0.44
C ARG A 113 9.36 15.83 -0.67
N GLY A 114 9.39 16.50 -1.82
CA GLY A 114 8.47 16.30 -2.95
C GLY A 114 8.00 17.68 -3.37
N TRP A 115 8.35 18.07 -4.60
CA TRP A 115 7.89 19.33 -5.18
C TRP A 115 6.38 19.31 -5.39
#